data_AF-A0A536XFN2-F1
#
_entry.id   AF-A0A536XFN2-F1
#
_cell.length_a   1.000
_cell.length_b   1.000
_cell.length_c   1.000
_cell.angle_alpha   90.00
_cell.angle_beta   90.00
_cell.angle_gamma   90.00
#
_symmetry.space_group_name_H-M   'P 1'
#
loop_
_entity.id
_entity.type
_entity.pdbx_description
1 polymer ?
#
loop_
_entity_poly.entity_id
_entity_poly.type
_entity_poly.pdbx_seq_one_letter_code
_entity_poly.pdbx_strand_id
1 'polypeptide(L)'
;MPKRTDVESVLIIGAGPIVIGQACEFDYSGAQACKALRAEGYKVILVNSNPATIMTDPEMADVTYIEPVNWQMLEAIIARERPDTLLPTMGGQTGLNCALDLVRHGVLQKYRVEMIGASSEAIDKAEDREKFKKAMAKIGLACPRS
;
A
#
# COMPACT_ATOMS: atom_id res chain seq x y z
N MET A 1 10.75 -16.62 -8.16
CA MET A 1 12.04 -15.91 -8.23
C MET A 1 12.54 -15.67 -6.81
N PRO A 2 13.86 -15.64 -6.59
CA PRO A 2 14.41 -15.33 -5.27
C PRO A 2 14.07 -13.89 -4.83
N LYS A 3 14.36 -13.57 -3.57
CA LYS A 3 14.27 -12.22 -2.99
C LYS A 3 14.96 -11.19 -3.91
N ARG A 4 14.36 -10.01 -4.04
CA ARG A 4 14.96 -8.86 -4.75
C ARG A 4 16.16 -8.33 -3.97
N THR A 5 17.25 -8.03 -4.67
CA THR A 5 18.51 -7.53 -4.10
C THR A 5 18.68 -6.02 -4.27
N ASP A 6 17.80 -5.39 -5.03
CA ASP A 6 17.76 -3.95 -5.31
C ASP A 6 16.83 -3.18 -4.36
N VAL A 7 16.22 -3.87 -3.40
CA VAL A 7 15.28 -3.31 -2.42
C VAL A 7 15.80 -3.62 -1.03
N GLU A 8 16.00 -2.60 -0.21
CA GLU A 8 16.41 -2.74 1.19
C GLU A 8 15.25 -2.36 2.13
N SER A 9 14.38 -1.44 1.70
CA SER A 9 13.33 -0.85 2.52
C SER A 9 11.96 -0.80 1.82
N VAL A 10 10.92 -1.07 2.60
CA VAL A 10 9.53 -1.13 2.14
C VAL A 10 8.64 -0.28 3.04
N LEU A 11 7.93 0.68 2.44
CA LEU A 11 6.85 1.42 3.09
C LEU A 11 5.53 0.69 2.88
N ILE A 12 4.85 0.31 3.97
CA ILE A 12 3.52 -0.30 3.96
C ILE A 12 2.50 0.77 4.36
N ILE A 13 1.39 0.86 3.61
CA ILE A 13 0.26 1.74 3.96
C ILE A 13 -0.83 0.92 4.66
N GLY A 14 -1.13 1.27 5.91
CA GLY A 14 -2.25 0.70 6.66
C GLY A 14 -3.61 1.28 6.27
N ALA A 15 -4.68 0.66 6.76
CA ALA A 15 -6.04 1.02 6.40
C ALA A 15 -6.61 2.25 7.14
N GLY A 16 -5.98 2.67 8.25
CA GLY A 16 -6.52 3.67 9.14
C GLY A 16 -7.61 3.11 10.07
N PRO A 17 -8.54 3.95 10.57
CA PRO A 17 -9.55 3.54 11.55
C PRO A 17 -10.54 2.52 10.95
N ILE A 18 -11.08 1.66 11.82
CA ILE A 18 -12.09 0.67 11.45
C ILE A 18 -13.41 1.36 11.10
N VAL A 19 -13.96 1.01 9.93
CA VAL A 19 -15.27 1.46 9.46
C VAL A 19 -16.06 0.30 8.85
N ILE A 20 -17.38 0.47 8.70
CA ILE A 20 -18.20 -0.53 8.00
C ILE A 20 -17.66 -0.71 6.57
N GLY A 21 -17.34 -1.95 6.20
CA GLY A 21 -16.77 -2.30 4.89
C GLY A 21 -15.24 -2.23 4.80
N GLN A 22 -14.55 -1.76 5.84
CA GLN A 22 -13.10 -1.79 5.94
C GLN A 22 -12.68 -1.90 7.41
N ALA A 23 -12.41 -3.12 7.88
CA ALA A 23 -12.26 -3.42 9.30
C ALA A 23 -10.96 -4.19 9.61
N CYS A 24 -11.02 -5.12 10.57
CA CYS A 24 -9.87 -5.80 11.17
C CYS A 24 -9.08 -6.66 10.18
N GLU A 25 -9.65 -7.02 9.04
CA GLU A 25 -9.00 -7.80 7.99
C GLU A 25 -7.70 -7.14 7.48
N PHE A 26 -7.58 -5.82 7.58
CA PHE A 26 -6.39 -5.08 7.17
C PHE A 26 -5.33 -4.98 8.27
N ASP A 27 -5.70 -5.08 9.54
CA ASP A 27 -4.70 -5.31 10.60
C ASP A 27 -4.08 -6.69 10.44
N TYR A 28 -4.92 -7.72 10.27
CA TYR A 28 -4.45 -9.08 10.01
C TYR A 28 -3.52 -9.15 8.78
N SER A 29 -3.94 -8.56 7.65
CA SER A 29 -3.15 -8.58 6.41
C SER A 29 -1.87 -7.75 6.53
N GLY A 30 -1.96 -6.55 7.14
CA GLY A 30 -0.82 -5.68 7.38
C GLY A 30 0.22 -6.30 8.31
N ALA A 31 -0.22 -6.95 9.40
CA ALA A 31 0.65 -7.67 10.32
C ALA A 31 1.38 -8.84 9.64
N GLN A 32 0.68 -9.58 8.76
CA GLN A 32 1.31 -10.64 7.96
C GLN A 32 2.35 -10.08 6.99
N ALA A 33 2.06 -8.96 6.32
CA ALA A 33 3.01 -8.31 5.43
C ALA A 33 4.26 -7.83 6.17
N CYS A 34 4.10 -7.20 7.33
CA CYS A 34 5.21 -6.79 8.20
C CYS A 34 6.09 -7.98 8.59
N LYS A 35 5.45 -9.07 9.07
CA LYS A 35 6.16 -10.29 9.47
C LYS A 35 6.92 -10.93 8.30
N ALA A 36 6.29 -11.04 7.13
CA ALA A 36 6.89 -11.64 5.95
C ALA A 36 8.11 -10.84 5.47
N LEU A 37 7.97 -9.51 5.36
CA LEU A 37 9.07 -8.65 4.90
C LEU A 37 10.24 -8.61 5.89
N ARG A 38 9.96 -8.58 7.20
CA ARG A 38 11.01 -8.67 8.22
C ARG A 38 11.72 -10.01 8.23
N ALA A 39 10.99 -11.12 8.04
CA ALA A 39 11.60 -12.45 7.98
C ALA A 39 12.57 -12.59 6.79
N GLU A 40 12.29 -11.88 5.69
CA GLU A 40 13.16 -11.78 4.53
C GLU A 40 14.28 -10.73 4.71
N GLY A 41 14.32 -10.01 5.83
CA GLY A 41 15.37 -9.02 6.15
C GLY A 41 15.25 -7.71 5.38
N TYR A 42 14.04 -7.26 5.06
CA TYR A 42 13.79 -5.88 4.61
C TYR A 42 13.59 -4.95 5.82
N LYS A 43 14.03 -3.70 5.69
CA LYS A 43 13.62 -2.62 6.59
C LYS A 43 12.15 -2.29 6.31
N VAL A 44 11.28 -2.52 7.30
CA VAL A 44 9.84 -2.23 7.18
C VAL A 44 9.53 -0.90 7.82
N ILE A 45 8.97 0.00 7.03
CA ILE A 45 8.39 1.27 7.48
C ILE A 45 6.87 1.13 7.35
N LEU A 46 6.14 1.39 8.42
CA LEU A 46 4.69 1.30 8.42
C LEU A 46 4.06 2.63 8.78
N VAL A 47 2.97 3.00 8.09
CA VAL A 47 2.08 4.08 8.51
C VAL A 47 0.65 3.56 8.68
N ASN A 48 0.06 3.78 9.85
CA ASN A 48 -1.34 3.49 10.12
C ASN A 48 -1.87 4.39 11.25
N SER A 49 -2.95 5.13 11.02
CA SER A 49 -3.52 6.03 12.04
C SER A 49 -4.30 5.33 13.14
N ASN A 50 -4.59 4.03 13.02
CA ASN A 50 -5.32 3.27 14.02
C ASN A 50 -4.35 2.70 15.08
N PRO A 51 -4.41 3.17 16.35
CA PRO A 51 -3.51 2.70 17.39
C PRO A 51 -3.91 1.31 17.95
N ALA A 52 -5.10 0.81 17.65
CA ALA A 52 -5.60 -0.46 18.16
C ALA A 52 -5.34 -1.62 17.19
N THR A 53 -4.12 -1.70 16.64
CA THR A 53 -3.75 -2.71 15.64
C THR A 53 -2.46 -3.40 16.02
N ILE A 54 -2.38 -4.73 15.82
CA ILE A 54 -1.16 -5.48 16.05
C ILE A 54 -0.06 -5.02 15.10
N MET A 55 -0.39 -4.69 13.85
CA MET A 55 0.60 -4.21 12.89
C MET A 55 1.35 -2.96 13.36
N THR A 56 0.75 -2.13 14.23
CA THR A 56 1.39 -0.93 14.80
C THR A 56 2.21 -1.19 16.07
N ASP A 57 2.28 -2.43 16.55
CA ASP A 57 3.13 -2.75 17.70
C ASP A 57 4.62 -2.48 17.37
N PRO A 58 5.41 -1.94 18.30
CA PRO A 58 6.79 -1.52 18.04
C PRO A 58 7.70 -2.63 17.48
N GLU A 59 7.43 -3.88 17.80
CA GLU A 59 8.18 -5.05 17.33
C GLU A 59 7.80 -5.51 15.91
N MET A 60 6.74 -4.98 15.33
CA MET A 60 6.21 -5.46 14.05
C MET A 60 6.87 -4.83 12.83
N ALA A 61 7.38 -3.60 12.95
CA ALA A 61 8.13 -2.90 11.90
C ALA A 61 9.42 -2.27 12.46
N ASP A 62 10.36 -1.89 11.60
CA ASP A 62 11.57 -1.17 12.04
C ASP A 62 11.25 0.28 12.38
N VAL A 63 10.29 0.87 11.66
CA VAL A 63 9.76 2.21 11.95
C VAL A 63 8.24 2.19 11.81
N THR A 64 7.53 2.57 12.87
CA THR A 64 6.07 2.65 12.88
C THR A 64 5.61 4.09 13.08
N TYR A 65 4.79 4.59 12.15
CA TYR A 65 4.14 5.89 12.21
C TYR A 65 2.65 5.70 12.51
N ILE A 66 2.23 6.13 13.70
CA ILE A 66 0.81 6.27 14.05
C ILE A 66 0.36 7.69 13.70
N GLU A 67 0.21 7.93 12.39
CA GLU A 67 -0.04 9.24 11.79
C GLU A 67 -1.19 9.16 10.77
N PRO A 68 -1.87 10.27 10.43
CA PRO A 68 -2.94 10.29 9.43
C PRO A 68 -2.52 9.70 8.08
N VAL A 69 -3.36 8.82 7.52
CA VAL A 69 -3.09 8.17 6.22
C VAL A 69 -3.58 9.07 5.07
N ASN A 70 -2.86 10.15 4.82
CA ASN A 70 -3.05 11.05 3.68
C ASN A 70 -1.74 11.28 2.93
N TRP A 71 -1.82 11.74 1.67
CA TRP A 71 -0.64 11.82 0.81
C TRP A 71 0.39 12.82 1.30
N GLN A 72 -0.02 13.89 1.99
CA GLN A 72 0.90 14.90 2.54
C GLN A 72 1.76 14.30 3.67
N MET A 73 1.12 13.54 4.55
CA MET A 73 1.80 12.84 5.64
C MET A 73 2.71 11.75 5.08
N LEU A 74 2.24 10.97 4.10
CA LEU A 74 3.07 9.96 3.45
C LEU A 74 4.25 10.59 2.69
N GLU A 75 4.09 11.76 2.06
CA GLU A 75 5.22 12.49 1.47
C GLU A 75 6.24 12.87 2.54
N ALA A 76 5.81 13.38 3.70
CA ALA A 76 6.72 13.72 4.80
C ALA A 76 7.49 12.49 5.32
N ILE A 77 6.81 11.35 5.46
CA ILE A 77 7.42 10.07 5.85
C ILE A 77 8.40 9.60 4.78
N ILE A 78 8.01 9.62 3.49
CA ILE A 78 8.89 9.25 2.37
C ILE A 78 10.12 10.15 2.31
N ALA A 79 9.95 11.45 2.53
CA ALA A 79 11.05 12.42 2.51
C ALA A 79 12.08 12.15 3.60
N ARG A 80 11.63 11.69 4.77
CA ARG A 80 12.45 11.34 5.94
C ARG A 80 13.09 9.97 5.81
N GLU A 81 12.29 8.94 5.53
CA GLU A 81 12.72 7.54 5.58
C GLU A 81 13.34 7.02 4.30
N ARG A 82 13.06 7.68 3.16
CA ARG A 82 13.55 7.31 1.82
C ARG A 82 13.36 5.81 1.50
N PRO A 83 12.13 5.27 1.57
CA PRO A 83 11.88 3.88 1.23
C PRO A 83 12.20 3.61 -0.24
N ASP A 84 12.77 2.45 -0.55
CA ASP A 84 12.99 2.03 -1.93
C ASP A 84 11.67 1.69 -2.62
N THR A 85 10.76 1.08 -1.87
CA THR A 85 9.48 0.60 -2.39
C THR A 85 8.28 0.95 -1.51
N LEU A 86 7.10 0.99 -2.12
CA LEU A 86 5.80 1.19 -1.50
C LEU A 86 4.90 -0.03 -1.76
N LEU A 87 4.32 -0.59 -0.71
CA LEU A 87 3.34 -1.69 -0.77
C LEU A 87 1.94 -1.16 -0.39
N PRO A 88 1.08 -0.84 -1.37
CA PRO A 88 -0.22 -0.20 -1.12
C PRO A 88 -1.38 -1.20 -0.94
N THR A 89 -1.14 -2.50 -1.12
CA THR A 89 -2.19 -3.53 -1.27
C THR A 89 -2.67 -4.12 0.06
N MET A 90 -2.19 -3.62 1.20
CA MET A 90 -2.52 -4.15 2.55
C MET A 90 -3.42 -3.21 3.35
N GLY A 91 -3.76 -2.02 2.83
CA GLY A 91 -4.50 -0.97 3.53
C GLY A 91 -5.92 -0.74 3.01
N GLY A 92 -6.52 -1.71 2.32
CA GLY A 92 -7.86 -1.56 1.74
C GLY A 92 -7.94 -0.40 0.74
N GLN A 93 -9.11 0.24 0.67
CA GLN A 93 -9.32 1.37 -0.23
C GLN A 93 -8.52 2.60 0.21
N THR A 94 -8.34 2.80 1.52
CA THR A 94 -7.49 3.88 2.06
C THR A 94 -6.09 3.80 1.47
N GLY A 95 -5.47 2.61 1.53
CA GLY A 95 -4.12 2.38 1.01
C GLY A 95 -4.02 2.62 -0.50
N LEU A 96 -4.95 2.06 -1.27
CA LEU A 96 -4.97 2.21 -2.73
C LEU A 96 -5.16 3.66 -3.16
N ASN A 97 -6.14 4.37 -2.59
CA ASN A 97 -6.42 5.76 -2.92
C ASN A 97 -5.24 6.66 -2.58
N CYS A 98 -4.63 6.47 -1.41
CA CYS A 98 -3.49 7.27 -0.96
C CYS A 98 -2.27 7.02 -1.87
N ALA A 99 -2.02 5.77 -2.27
CA ALA A 99 -0.96 5.44 -3.21
C ALA A 99 -1.16 6.09 -4.59
N LEU A 100 -2.39 6.08 -5.10
CA LEU A 100 -2.72 6.78 -6.35
C LEU A 100 -2.59 8.30 -6.21
N ASP A 101 -2.92 8.90 -5.06
CA ASP A 101 -2.65 10.32 -4.80
C ASP A 101 -1.15 10.64 -4.82
N LEU A 102 -0.31 9.81 -4.21
CA LEU A 102 1.15 9.98 -4.28
C LEU A 102 1.68 9.92 -5.72
N VAL A 103 1.11 9.06 -6.56
CA VAL A 103 1.42 9.00 -8.00
C VAL A 103 0.94 10.27 -8.70
N ARG A 104 -0.32 10.69 -8.49
CA ARG A 104 -0.90 11.91 -9.08
C ARG A 104 -0.11 13.17 -8.74
N HIS A 105 0.38 13.27 -7.51
CA HIS A 105 1.18 14.39 -7.04
C HIS A 105 2.67 14.26 -7.38
N GLY A 106 3.09 13.22 -8.10
CA GLY A 106 4.48 13.02 -8.53
C GLY A 106 5.45 12.70 -7.39
N VAL A 107 4.95 12.35 -6.21
CA VAL A 107 5.76 12.09 -5.01
C VAL A 107 6.64 10.86 -5.24
N LEU A 108 6.06 9.75 -5.71
CA LEU A 108 6.83 8.53 -5.93
C LEU A 108 7.97 8.74 -6.94
N GLN A 109 7.72 9.53 -7.99
CA GLN A 109 8.75 9.90 -8.96
C GLN A 109 9.84 10.80 -8.35
N LYS A 110 9.44 11.82 -7.59
CA LYS A 110 10.34 12.77 -6.91
C LYS A 110 11.31 12.07 -5.97
N TYR A 111 10.84 11.07 -5.23
CA TYR A 111 11.65 10.33 -4.25
C TYR A 111 12.18 8.99 -4.77
N ARG A 112 11.89 8.64 -6.04
CA ARG A 112 12.28 7.37 -6.69
C ARG A 112 11.81 6.12 -5.94
N VAL A 113 10.59 6.18 -5.40
CA VAL A 113 9.96 5.06 -4.70
C VAL A 113 9.21 4.20 -5.71
N GLU A 114 9.54 2.92 -5.79
CA GLU A 114 8.86 1.97 -6.68
C GLU A 114 7.60 1.40 -6.02
N MET A 115 6.49 1.35 -6.75
CA MET A 115 5.28 0.68 -6.26
C MET A 115 5.35 -0.83 -6.53
N ILE A 116 5.26 -1.65 -5.49
CA ILE A 116 5.29 -3.11 -5.57
C ILE A 116 3.94 -3.74 -5.18
N GLY A 117 3.77 -5.03 -5.50
CA GLY A 117 2.50 -5.74 -5.30
C GLY A 117 1.48 -5.48 -6.40
N ALA A 118 1.16 -4.21 -6.65
CA ALA A 118 0.34 -3.77 -7.78
C ALA A 118 0.86 -2.45 -8.35
N SER A 119 1.04 -2.37 -9.66
CA SER A 119 1.39 -1.12 -10.34
C SER A 119 0.21 -0.14 -10.35
N SER A 120 0.49 1.16 -10.42
CA SER A 120 -0.54 2.20 -10.47
C SER A 120 -1.57 1.99 -11.59
N GLU A 121 -1.11 1.52 -12.75
CA GLU A 121 -1.91 1.20 -13.94
C GLU A 121 -2.81 -0.02 -13.70
N ALA A 122 -2.36 -0.98 -12.89
CA ALA A 122 -3.14 -2.17 -12.59
C ALA A 122 -4.25 -1.84 -11.59
N ILE A 123 -3.95 -1.03 -10.58
CA ILE A 123 -4.93 -0.51 -9.62
C ILE A 123 -5.98 0.30 -10.37
N ASP A 124 -5.57 1.30 -11.14
CA ASP A 124 -6.47 2.16 -11.92
C ASP A 124 -7.34 1.35 -12.91
N LYS A 125 -6.78 0.33 -13.56
CA LYS A 125 -7.54 -0.54 -14.47
C LYS A 125 -8.60 -1.39 -13.78
N ALA A 126 -8.38 -1.78 -12.52
CA ALA A 126 -9.33 -2.59 -11.75
C ALA A 126 -10.39 -1.72 -11.05
N GLU A 127 -10.00 -0.57 -10.52
CA GLU A 127 -10.86 0.34 -9.75
C GLU A 127 -11.76 1.20 -10.65
N ASP A 128 -11.29 1.57 -11.85
CA ASP A 128 -12.11 2.23 -12.86
C ASP A 128 -13.01 1.21 -13.56
N ARG A 129 -14.32 1.31 -13.29
CA ARG A 129 -15.34 0.38 -13.81
C ARG A 129 -15.36 0.29 -15.34
N GLU A 130 -15.09 1.40 -16.03
CA GLU A 130 -15.07 1.42 -17.50
C GLU A 130 -13.81 0.75 -18.05
N LYS A 131 -12.65 1.01 -17.43
CA LYS A 131 -11.40 0.33 -17.79
C LYS A 131 -11.48 -1.17 -17.50
N PHE A 132 -12.07 -1.56 -16.39
CA PHE A 132 -12.30 -2.94 -16.02
C PHE A 132 -13.21 -3.65 -17.04
N LYS A 133 -14.36 -3.05 -17.39
CA LYS A 133 -15.28 -3.58 -18.40
C LYS A 133 -14.60 -3.77 -19.77
N LYS A 134 -13.81 -2.78 -20.21
CA LYS A 134 -13.00 -2.89 -21.43
C LYS A 134 -11.97 -4.03 -21.33
N ALA A 135 -11.37 -4.23 -20.15
CA ALA A 135 -10.42 -5.31 -19.92
C ALA A 135 -11.10 -6.69 -20.02
N MET A 136 -12.28 -6.87 -19.43
CA MET A 136 -13.06 -8.10 -19.51
C MET A 136 -13.48 -8.41 -20.95
N ALA A 137 -13.99 -7.40 -21.67
CA ALA A 137 -14.36 -7.53 -23.07
C ALA A 137 -13.17 -7.96 -23.96
N LYS A 138 -11.97 -7.40 -23.70
CA LYS A 138 -10.74 -7.74 -24.43
C LYS A 138 -10.37 -9.22 -24.33
N ILE A 139 -10.67 -9.88 -23.21
CA ILE A 139 -10.39 -11.31 -22.98
C ILE A 139 -11.60 -12.21 -23.20
N GLY A 140 -12.71 -11.67 -23.72
CA GLY A 140 -13.91 -12.42 -24.04
C GLY A 140 -14.77 -12.82 -22.84
N LEU A 141 -14.60 -12.18 -21.68
CA LEU A 141 -15.44 -12.41 -20.51
C LEU A 141 -16.66 -11.48 -20.52
N ALA A 142 -17.82 -12.04 -20.16
CA ALA A 142 -19.07 -11.30 -20.08
C ALA A 142 -19.15 -10.45 -18.79
N CYS A 143 -19.68 -9.24 -18.90
CA CYS A 143 -20.08 -8.40 -17.76
C CYS A 143 -21.60 -8.19 -17.79
N PRO A 144 -22.26 -8.01 -16.63
CA PRO A 144 -23.64 -7.54 -16.59
C PRO A 144 -23.83 -6.25 -17.39
N ARG A 145 -25.04 -6.03 -17.90
CA ARG A 145 -25.37 -4.81 -18.63
C ARG A 145 -25.31 -3.62 -17.66
N SER A 146 -24.36 -2.71 -17.90
CA SER A 146 -24.11 -1.49 -17.13
C SER A 146 -23.77 -0.33 -18.03
#